data_AF-A0A084JM06-F1
#
_entry.id   AF-A0A084JM06-F1
#
_cell.length_a   1.000
_cell.length_b   1.000
_cell.length_c   1.000
_cell.angle_alpha   90.00
_cell.angle_beta   90.00
_cell.angle_gamma   90.00
#
_symmetry.space_group_name_H-M   'P 1'
#
loop_
_entity.id
_entity.type
_entity.pdbx_description
1 polymer ?
#
loop_
_entity_poly.entity_id
_entity_poly.type
_entity_poly.pdbx_seq_one_letter_code
_entity_poly.pdbx_strand_id
1 'polypeptide(L)'
;MKNEILAQEHCPYCKRHCSLIDPHCGKGKALAAKRIKEEKKEKEEKKEPSIDPEADEWKDIQSEIRLMRLCKNGCHLLPERKAGKQGGKAARLYIVAALAEKGGLTQKELKENSGLHFKELEKVLQKLEKKGCIIRKPDEGKDIKIILTGKGYESAKEHMRDWKRENDSIFSPLTEEEKSSLEHILKKILR
;
A
#
# COMPACT_ATOMS: atom_id res chain seq x y z
N MET A 1 -45.14 -26.07 6.04
CA MET A 1 -45.66 -26.80 7.23
C MET A 1 -45.29 -26.17 8.59
N LYS A 2 -44.01 -26.08 9.03
CA LYS A 2 -43.71 -25.54 10.38
C LYS A 2 -44.01 -24.04 10.54
N ASN A 3 -43.66 -23.21 9.56
CA ASN A 3 -43.85 -21.75 9.62
C ASN A 3 -45.34 -21.33 9.51
N GLU A 4 -46.19 -22.11 8.85
CA GLU A 4 -47.63 -21.80 8.73
C GLU A 4 -48.38 -21.92 10.07
N ILE A 5 -47.95 -22.84 10.93
CA ILE A 5 -48.56 -23.03 12.26
C ILE A 5 -48.18 -21.90 13.22
N LEU A 6 -47.06 -21.21 12.95
CA LEU A 6 -46.59 -20.06 13.72
C LEU A 6 -47.28 -18.74 13.32
N ALA A 7 -48.06 -18.72 12.24
CA ALA A 7 -48.82 -17.55 11.78
C ALA A 7 -50.30 -17.53 12.26
N GLN A 8 -50.83 -18.63 12.80
CA GLN A 8 -52.25 -18.74 13.17
C GLN A 8 -52.59 -17.97 14.46
N GLU A 9 -53.70 -17.24 14.59
CA GLU A 9 -53.99 -16.51 15.84
C GLU A 9 -54.47 -17.41 17.00
N HIS A 10 -54.88 -18.64 16.67
CA HIS A 10 -55.50 -19.59 17.60
C HIS A 10 -54.76 -20.93 17.60
N CYS A 11 -54.82 -21.65 18.72
CA CYS A 11 -54.12 -22.91 18.93
C CYS A 11 -54.75 -24.05 18.10
N PRO A 12 -54.05 -24.63 17.11
CA PRO A 12 -54.60 -25.71 16.28
C PRO A 12 -54.68 -27.06 17.01
N TYR A 13 -54.02 -27.18 18.16
CA TYR A 13 -53.81 -28.45 18.85
C TYR A 13 -54.77 -28.70 20.01
N CYS A 14 -55.66 -27.75 20.30
CA CYS A 14 -56.67 -27.89 21.34
C CYS A 14 -58.07 -27.80 20.72
N LYS A 15 -59.01 -28.60 21.24
CA LYS A 15 -60.38 -28.69 20.72
C LYS A 15 -61.15 -27.36 20.78
N ARG A 16 -60.78 -26.48 21.73
CA ARG A 16 -61.41 -25.16 21.92
C ARG A 16 -60.69 -24.04 21.15
N HIS A 17 -59.64 -24.37 20.41
CA HIS A 17 -58.84 -23.42 19.64
C HIS A 17 -58.54 -22.10 20.39
N CYS A 18 -58.00 -22.20 21.61
CA CYS A 18 -57.75 -21.01 22.44
C CYS A 18 -56.80 -20.02 21.75
N SER A 19 -56.97 -18.73 22.03
CA SER A 19 -56.09 -17.67 21.53
C SER A 19 -54.62 -17.95 21.89
N LEU A 20 -53.71 -17.62 20.98
CA LEU A 20 -52.26 -17.68 21.26
C LEU A 20 -51.73 -16.39 21.88
N ILE A 21 -52.56 -15.34 21.97
CA ILE A 21 -52.30 -14.13 22.74
C ILE A 21 -52.52 -14.39 24.24
N ASP A 22 -53.57 -15.15 24.57
CA ASP A 22 -53.84 -15.62 25.94
C ASP A 22 -54.21 -17.12 25.97
N PRO A 23 -53.22 -18.03 25.90
CA PRO A 23 -53.47 -19.46 25.78
C PRO A 23 -53.80 -20.13 27.12
N HIS A 24 -54.99 -20.73 27.19
CA HIS A 24 -55.44 -21.48 28.36
C HIS A 24 -55.04 -22.97 28.34
N CYS A 25 -54.43 -23.49 27.26
CA CYS A 25 -53.96 -24.88 27.17
C CYS A 25 -52.43 -24.99 27.13
N GLY A 26 -51.88 -26.11 27.61
CA GLY A 26 -50.42 -26.34 27.66
C GLY A 26 -49.74 -26.29 26.28
N LYS A 27 -50.39 -26.83 25.25
CA LYS A 27 -49.87 -26.78 23.86
C LYS A 27 -49.86 -25.37 23.28
N GLY A 28 -50.87 -24.56 23.61
CA GLY A 28 -50.97 -23.16 23.19
C GLY A 28 -49.88 -22.29 23.83
N LYS A 29 -49.65 -22.46 25.14
CA LYS A 29 -48.56 -21.78 25.86
C LYS A 29 -47.19 -22.08 25.26
N ALA A 30 -46.93 -23.35 24.93
CA ALA A 30 -45.68 -23.76 24.28
C ALA A 30 -45.51 -23.15 22.88
N LEU A 31 -46.60 -23.03 22.11
CA LEU A 31 -46.56 -22.43 20.77
C LEU A 31 -46.36 -20.91 20.84
N ALA A 32 -47.04 -20.21 21.75
CA ALA A 32 -46.87 -18.78 21.98
C ALA A 32 -45.43 -18.43 22.41
N ALA A 33 -44.84 -19.22 23.31
CA ALA A 33 -43.46 -19.04 23.74
C ALA A 33 -42.45 -19.22 22.59
N LYS A 34 -42.71 -20.17 21.67
CA LYS A 34 -41.88 -20.36 20.46
C LYS A 34 -41.96 -19.16 19.52
N ARG A 35 -43.14 -18.59 19.30
CA ARG A 35 -43.32 -17.39 18.48
C ARG A 35 -42.55 -16.20 19.01
N ILE A 36 -42.67 -15.92 20.31
CA ILE A 36 -41.92 -14.84 20.95
C ILE A 36 -40.41 -15.04 20.77
N LYS A 37 -39.94 -16.29 20.83
CA LYS A 37 -38.53 -16.62 20.65
C LYS A 37 -38.06 -16.45 19.20
N GLU A 38 -38.88 -16.83 18.23
CA GLU A 38 -38.60 -16.68 16.80
C GLU A 38 -38.71 -15.21 16.35
N GLU A 39 -39.71 -14.46 16.84
CA GLU A 39 -39.83 -13.01 16.62
C GLU A 39 -38.65 -12.23 17.21
N LYS A 40 -38.16 -12.63 18.40
CA LYS A 40 -36.93 -12.06 18.98
C LYS A 40 -35.72 -12.38 18.13
N LYS A 41 -35.59 -13.62 17.64
CA LYS A 41 -34.49 -14.04 16.78
C LYS A 41 -34.50 -13.32 15.43
N GLU A 42 -35.66 -13.14 14.81
CA GLU A 42 -35.80 -12.34 13.60
C GLU A 42 -35.50 -10.85 13.83
N LYS A 43 -35.87 -10.29 14.99
CA LYS A 43 -35.52 -8.89 15.34
C LYS A 43 -34.03 -8.71 15.62
N GLU A 44 -33.33 -9.74 16.11
CA GLU A 44 -31.87 -9.73 16.28
C GLU A 44 -31.14 -9.91 14.94
N GLU A 45 -31.64 -10.76 14.04
CA GLU A 45 -31.07 -10.99 12.70
C GLU A 45 -31.37 -9.84 11.72
N LYS A 46 -32.49 -9.11 11.89
CA LYS A 46 -32.88 -7.94 11.07
C LYS A 46 -32.41 -6.60 11.62
N LYS A 47 -31.70 -6.55 12.75
CA LYS A 47 -30.92 -5.36 13.12
C LYS A 47 -29.78 -5.26 12.13
N GLU A 48 -29.97 -4.45 11.09
CA GLU A 48 -28.84 -3.92 10.32
C GLU A 48 -27.81 -3.39 11.31
N PRO A 49 -26.51 -3.69 11.14
CA PRO A 49 -25.49 -3.11 11.99
C PRO A 49 -25.65 -1.60 11.85
N SER A 50 -26.05 -0.94 12.93
CA SER A 50 -26.00 0.51 13.02
C SER A 50 -24.55 0.90 12.76
N ILE A 51 -24.28 1.44 11.58
CA ILE A 51 -22.95 1.96 11.24
C ILE A 51 -22.76 3.16 12.15
N ASP A 52 -22.09 2.95 13.26
CA ASP A 52 -21.66 4.00 14.16
C ASP A 52 -20.68 4.89 13.39
N PRO A 53 -20.95 6.20 13.24
CA PRO A 53 -20.04 7.15 12.58
C PRO A 53 -18.63 7.11 13.18
N GLU A 54 -18.49 6.84 14.48
CA GLU A 54 -17.19 6.69 15.12
C GLU A 54 -16.45 5.46 14.57
N ALA A 55 -17.16 4.36 14.30
CA ALA A 55 -16.55 3.14 13.77
C ALA A 55 -15.95 3.32 12.36
N ASP A 56 -16.36 4.33 11.61
CA ASP A 56 -15.76 4.68 10.32
C ASP A 56 -14.48 5.51 10.50
N GLU A 57 -14.48 6.47 11.44
CA GLU A 57 -13.27 7.21 11.83
C GLU A 57 -12.18 6.28 12.41
N TRP A 58 -12.56 5.30 13.23
CA TRP A 58 -11.63 4.30 13.77
C TRP A 58 -11.02 3.42 12.66
N LYS A 59 -11.74 3.17 11.55
CA LYS A 59 -11.21 2.39 10.41
C LYS A 59 -10.19 3.19 9.61
N ASP A 60 -10.39 4.48 9.44
CA ASP A 60 -9.47 5.36 8.71
C ASP A 60 -8.15 5.50 9.49
N ILE A 61 -8.23 5.80 10.80
CA ILE A 61 -7.08 5.88 11.70
C ILE A 61 -6.30 4.55 11.74
N GLN A 62 -7.00 3.41 11.81
CA GLN A 62 -6.35 2.10 11.75
C GLN A 62 -5.66 1.85 10.41
N SER A 63 -6.21 2.36 9.31
CA SER A 63 -5.61 2.25 7.98
C SER A 63 -4.31 3.04 7.90
N GLU A 64 -4.28 4.28 8.41
CA GLU A 64 -3.06 5.10 8.47
C GLU A 64 -1.98 4.48 9.37
N ILE A 65 -2.33 4.02 10.57
CA ILE A 65 -1.41 3.36 11.50
C ILE A 65 -0.81 2.10 10.86
N ARG A 66 -1.63 1.34 10.12
CA ARG A 66 -1.18 0.15 9.39
C ARG A 66 -0.18 0.54 8.29
N LEU A 67 -0.45 1.58 7.51
CA LEU A 67 0.47 2.08 6.49
C LEU A 67 1.80 2.52 7.11
N MET A 68 1.77 3.27 8.20
CA MET A 68 2.99 3.66 8.92
C MET A 68 3.82 2.45 9.36
N ARG A 69 3.16 1.42 9.90
CA ARG A 69 3.83 0.18 10.33
C ARG A 69 4.45 -0.57 9.16
N LEU A 70 3.75 -0.67 8.04
CA LEU A 70 4.24 -1.31 6.81
C LEU A 70 5.45 -0.56 6.24
N CYS A 71 5.38 0.78 6.17
CA CYS A 71 6.50 1.62 5.74
C CYS A 71 7.73 1.39 6.62
N LYS A 72 7.55 1.37 7.95
CA LYS A 72 8.65 1.10 8.89
C LYS A 72 9.26 -0.28 8.67
N ASN A 73 8.42 -1.32 8.57
CA ASN A 73 8.88 -2.68 8.34
C ASN A 73 9.61 -2.82 7.00
N GLY A 74 9.09 -2.22 5.93
CA GLY A 74 9.75 -2.20 4.62
C GLY A 74 11.11 -1.51 4.67
N CYS A 75 11.23 -0.39 5.39
CA CYS A 75 12.50 0.30 5.60
C CYS A 75 13.55 -0.56 6.31
N HIS A 76 13.15 -1.48 7.20
CA HIS A 76 14.07 -2.43 7.84
C HIS A 76 14.60 -3.51 6.89
N LEU A 77 13.87 -3.82 5.82
CA LEU A 77 14.30 -4.77 4.78
C LEU A 77 15.29 -4.14 3.80
N LEU A 78 15.33 -2.80 3.74
CA LEU A 78 16.37 -2.11 2.97
C LEU A 78 17.71 -2.28 3.69
N PRO A 79 18.80 -2.64 2.98
CA PRO A 79 20.11 -2.77 3.60
C PRO A 79 20.46 -1.48 4.35
N GLU A 80 20.89 -1.61 5.61
CA GLU A 80 21.24 -0.47 6.45
C GLU A 80 22.17 0.48 5.69
N ARG A 81 21.71 1.70 5.47
CA ARG A 81 22.56 2.79 4.99
C ARG A 81 23.59 3.05 6.09
N LYS A 82 24.74 2.36 6.08
CA LYS A 82 25.91 2.82 6.85
C LYS A 82 26.27 4.20 6.32
N ALA A 83 25.82 5.22 7.05
CA ALA A 83 26.09 6.63 6.80
C ALA A 83 27.61 6.80 6.72
N GLY A 84 28.13 7.06 5.52
CA GLY A 84 29.54 7.35 5.32
C GLY A 84 30.18 6.72 4.07
N LYS A 85 29.85 5.48 3.70
CA LYS A 85 30.47 4.79 2.53
C LYS A 85 29.49 4.18 1.52
N GLN A 86 28.40 3.53 1.97
CA GLN A 86 27.45 2.87 1.06
C GLN A 86 26.40 3.82 0.47
N GLY A 87 25.96 4.84 1.22
CA GLY A 87 25.00 5.83 0.72
C GLY A 87 25.48 6.56 -0.54
N GLY A 88 26.76 6.92 -0.59
CA GLY A 88 27.37 7.51 -1.79
C GLY A 88 27.59 6.52 -2.95
N LYS A 89 27.60 5.20 -2.71
CA LYS A 89 27.65 4.19 -3.78
C LYS A 89 26.26 4.05 -4.42
N ALA A 90 25.22 3.93 -3.61
CA ALA A 90 23.83 3.85 -4.08
C ALA A 90 23.41 5.11 -4.86
N ALA A 91 23.72 6.30 -4.34
CA ALA A 91 23.42 7.56 -5.04
C ALA A 91 24.15 7.67 -6.39
N ARG A 92 25.43 7.27 -6.46
CA ARG A 92 26.17 7.22 -7.73
C ARG A 92 25.57 6.22 -8.72
N LEU A 93 25.19 5.04 -8.23
CA LEU A 93 24.56 4.00 -9.05
C LEU A 93 23.27 4.51 -9.67
N TYR A 94 22.39 5.12 -8.85
CA TYR A 94 21.14 5.70 -9.31
C TYR A 94 21.38 6.76 -10.40
N ILE A 95 22.28 7.73 -10.17
CA ILE A 95 22.56 8.80 -11.13
C ILE A 95 23.11 8.23 -12.44
N VAL A 96 24.03 7.27 -12.37
CA VAL A 96 24.61 6.63 -13.57
C VAL A 96 23.54 5.84 -14.33
N ALA A 97 22.66 5.09 -13.64
CA ALA A 97 21.56 4.37 -14.28
C ALA A 97 20.56 5.32 -14.95
N ALA A 98 20.15 6.40 -14.28
CA ALA A 98 19.24 7.40 -14.82
C ALA A 98 19.80 8.10 -16.06
N LEU A 99 21.09 8.41 -16.07
CA LEU A 99 21.77 8.98 -17.24
C LEU A 99 21.93 7.95 -18.37
N ALA A 100 22.14 6.67 -18.06
CA ALA A 100 22.22 5.63 -19.08
C ALA A 100 20.87 5.41 -19.77
N GLU A 101 19.78 5.47 -19.01
CA GLU A 101 18.40 5.33 -19.50
C GLU A 101 17.94 6.55 -20.32
N LYS A 102 18.14 7.76 -19.80
CA LYS A 102 17.62 9.00 -20.40
C LYS A 102 18.63 9.74 -21.28
N GLY A 103 19.87 9.24 -21.37
CA GLY A 103 20.99 9.81 -22.14
C GLY A 103 21.64 11.04 -21.48
N GLY A 104 20.85 12.10 -21.27
CA GLY A 104 21.33 13.35 -20.69
C GLY A 104 20.27 14.07 -19.89
N LEU A 105 20.65 14.52 -18.70
CA LEU A 105 19.74 15.21 -17.77
C LEU A 105 20.39 16.47 -17.23
N THR A 106 19.59 17.50 -17.03
CA THR A 106 19.98 18.67 -16.26
C THR A 106 20.15 18.32 -14.79
N GLN A 107 20.86 19.17 -14.05
CA GLN A 107 21.00 19.00 -12.60
C GLN A 107 19.65 19.08 -11.86
N LYS A 108 18.70 19.86 -12.40
CA LYS A 108 17.34 19.99 -11.86
C LYS A 108 16.58 18.67 -12.00
N GLU A 109 16.58 18.08 -13.20
CA GLU A 109 15.92 16.80 -13.46
C GLU A 109 16.54 15.66 -12.64
N LEU A 110 17.87 15.64 -12.47
CA LEU A 110 18.54 14.66 -11.62
C LEU A 110 18.11 14.78 -10.15
N LYS A 111 17.93 16.01 -9.65
CA LYS A 111 17.43 16.22 -8.29
C LYS A 111 16.00 15.70 -8.13
N GLU A 112 15.11 16.10 -9.04
CA GLU A 112 13.69 15.71 -9.01
C GLU A 112 13.51 14.20 -9.09
N ASN A 113 14.33 13.52 -9.90
CA ASN A 113 14.26 12.06 -10.05
C ASN A 113 14.90 11.33 -8.85
N SER A 114 16.03 11.81 -8.32
CA SER A 114 16.81 11.09 -7.30
C SER A 114 16.32 11.28 -5.86
N GLY A 115 15.53 12.31 -5.58
CA GLY A 115 15.14 12.68 -4.21
C GLY A 115 16.31 13.12 -3.32
N LEU A 116 17.50 13.35 -3.91
CA LEU A 116 18.69 13.79 -3.18
C LEU A 116 18.63 15.29 -2.87
N HIS A 117 19.17 15.69 -1.73
CA HIS A 117 19.42 17.11 -1.47
C HIS A 117 20.51 17.66 -2.40
N PHE A 118 20.38 18.92 -2.82
CA PHE A 118 21.33 19.58 -3.75
C PHE A 118 22.80 19.40 -3.35
N LYS A 119 23.14 19.56 -2.06
CA LYS A 119 24.50 19.40 -1.55
C LYS A 119 25.04 17.98 -1.72
N GLU A 120 24.18 16.97 -1.61
CA GLU A 120 24.56 15.57 -1.80
C GLU A 120 24.71 15.25 -3.29
N LEU A 121 23.76 15.70 -4.12
CA LEU A 121 23.81 15.54 -5.56
C LEU A 121 25.09 16.14 -6.14
N GLU A 122 25.46 17.37 -5.75
CA GLU A 122 26.68 18.01 -6.24
C GLU A 122 27.95 17.22 -5.85
N LYS A 123 28.02 16.70 -4.62
CA LYS A 123 29.13 15.83 -4.18
C LYS A 123 29.22 14.55 -5.01
N VAL A 124 28.07 13.97 -5.38
CA VAL A 124 27.99 12.78 -6.22
C VAL A 124 28.48 13.09 -7.64
N LEU A 125 28.00 14.19 -8.23
CA LEU A 125 28.39 14.64 -9.56
C LEU A 125 29.89 14.94 -9.63
N GLN A 126 30.44 15.71 -8.70
CA GLN A 126 31.88 16.00 -8.65
C GLN A 126 32.74 14.74 -8.58
N LYS A 127 32.30 13.72 -7.83
CA LYS A 127 33.01 12.43 -7.76
C LYS A 127 32.95 11.66 -9.08
N LEU A 128 31.81 11.68 -9.77
CA LEU A 128 31.66 11.01 -11.07
C LEU A 128 32.47 11.73 -12.15
N GLU A 129 32.51 13.05 -12.11
CA GLU A 129 33.28 13.90 -13.02
C GLU A 129 34.79 13.71 -12.81
N LYS A 130 35.28 13.74 -11.56
CA LYS A 130 36.68 13.42 -11.23
C LYS A 130 37.10 12.03 -11.67
N LYS A 131 36.17 11.07 -11.72
CA LYS A 131 36.42 9.71 -12.24
C LYS A 131 36.37 9.62 -13.77
N GLY A 132 35.96 10.69 -14.45
CA GLY A 132 35.75 10.73 -15.89
C GLY A 132 34.51 9.96 -16.35
N CYS A 133 33.55 9.69 -15.47
CA CYS A 133 32.33 8.95 -15.79
C CYS A 133 31.23 9.84 -16.39
N ILE A 134 31.22 11.13 -16.05
CA ILE A 134 30.27 12.11 -16.58
C ILE A 134 31.00 13.32 -17.11
N ILE A 135 30.32 14.06 -17.99
CA ILE A 135 30.72 15.39 -18.41
C ILE A 135 29.50 16.31 -18.44
N ARG A 136 29.74 17.60 -18.19
CA ARG A 136 28.76 18.67 -18.33
C ARG A 136 28.92 19.30 -19.71
N LYS A 137 27.87 19.27 -20.54
CA LYS A 137 27.86 19.91 -21.85
C LYS A 137 26.69 20.89 -21.96
N PRO A 138 26.89 22.03 -22.63
CA PRO A 138 25.77 22.89 -23.03
C PRO A 138 24.88 22.10 -23.98
N ASP A 139 23.57 22.20 -23.77
CA ASP A 139 22.55 21.77 -24.70
C ASP A 139 22.19 22.91 -25.66
N GLU A 140 21.45 22.61 -26.72
CA GLU A 140 21.02 23.57 -27.75
C GLU A 140 20.31 24.82 -27.15
N GLY A 141 19.75 24.72 -25.94
CA GLY A 141 19.03 25.78 -25.21
C GLY A 141 19.81 26.55 -24.13
N LYS A 142 21.14 26.48 -24.06
CA LYS A 142 22.01 27.04 -22.98
C LYS A 142 21.97 26.30 -21.64
N ASP A 143 21.08 25.33 -21.45
CA ASP A 143 21.06 24.51 -20.24
C ASP A 143 22.23 23.52 -20.21
N ILE A 144 22.83 23.34 -19.02
CA ILE A 144 23.92 22.39 -18.84
C ILE A 144 23.33 21.00 -18.61
N LYS A 145 23.49 20.13 -19.60
CA LYS A 145 23.19 18.70 -19.48
C LYS A 145 24.40 17.94 -18.95
N ILE A 146 24.11 17.00 -18.07
CA ILE A 146 25.06 16.01 -17.59
C ILE A 146 24.83 14.75 -18.42
N ILE A 147 25.90 14.22 -19.02
CA ILE A 147 25.85 13.01 -19.85
C ILE A 147 26.95 12.03 -19.41
N LEU A 148 26.74 10.74 -19.67
CA LEU A 148 27.77 9.73 -19.47
C LEU A 148 28.86 9.82 -20.54
N THR A 149 30.10 9.56 -20.13
CA THR A 149 31.20 9.27 -21.06
C THR A 149 31.18 7.79 -21.43
N GLY A 150 32.01 7.36 -22.39
CA GLY A 150 32.21 5.93 -22.67
C GLY A 150 32.59 5.14 -21.42
N LYS A 151 33.53 5.66 -20.62
CA LYS A 151 33.91 5.12 -19.31
C LYS A 151 32.74 5.10 -18.32
N GLY A 152 31.87 6.11 -18.37
CA GLY A 152 30.63 6.17 -17.60
C GLY A 152 29.68 5.03 -17.94
N TYR A 153 29.45 4.77 -19.23
CA TYR A 153 28.62 3.67 -19.69
C TYR A 153 29.19 2.29 -19.34
N GLU A 154 30.51 2.10 -19.41
CA GLU A 154 31.14 0.85 -18.98
C GLU A 154 30.97 0.61 -17.48
N SER A 155 31.23 1.64 -16.68
CA SER A 155 31.00 1.63 -15.22
C SER A 155 29.52 1.36 -14.88
N ALA A 156 28.58 1.94 -15.64
CA ALA A 156 27.16 1.67 -15.52
C ALA A 156 26.85 0.18 -15.75
N LYS A 157 27.37 -0.38 -16.85
CA LYS A 157 27.14 -1.78 -17.24
C LYS A 157 27.75 -2.76 -16.23
N GLU A 158 28.94 -2.49 -15.73
CA GLU A 158 29.57 -3.30 -14.67
C GLU A 158 28.70 -3.30 -13.41
N HIS A 159 28.31 -2.12 -12.93
CA HIS A 159 27.48 -2.03 -11.75
C HIS A 159 26.06 -2.60 -11.93
N MET A 160 25.46 -2.50 -13.12
CA MET A 160 24.19 -3.15 -13.41
C MET A 160 24.32 -4.68 -13.41
N ARG A 161 25.46 -5.23 -13.84
CA ARG A 161 25.73 -6.67 -13.78
C ARG A 161 25.91 -7.13 -12.34
N ASP A 162 26.62 -6.37 -11.53
CA ASP A 162 26.78 -6.66 -10.09
C ASP A 162 25.42 -6.59 -9.39
N TRP A 163 24.64 -5.54 -9.65
CA TRP A 163 23.28 -5.40 -9.11
C TRP A 163 22.39 -6.57 -9.52
N LYS A 164 22.38 -6.98 -10.80
CA LYS A 164 21.59 -8.15 -11.24
C LYS A 164 22.06 -9.46 -10.62
N ARG A 165 23.34 -9.59 -10.25
CA ARG A 165 23.92 -10.81 -9.68
C ARG A 165 23.71 -10.91 -8.17
N GLU A 166 23.79 -9.79 -7.47
CA GLU A 166 23.74 -9.72 -6.01
C GLU A 166 22.32 -9.51 -5.46
N ASN A 167 21.37 -9.07 -6.30
CA ASN A 167 20.12 -8.53 -5.80
C ASN A 167 18.98 -9.56 -5.86
N ASP A 168 18.81 -10.30 -4.76
CA ASP A 168 17.48 -10.67 -4.26
C ASP A 168 16.79 -9.39 -3.78
N SER A 169 16.39 -8.54 -4.74
CA SER A 169 15.71 -7.28 -4.46
C SER A 169 14.50 -7.53 -3.58
N ILE A 170 14.26 -6.71 -2.55
CA ILE A 170 12.99 -6.76 -1.81
C ILE A 170 11.77 -6.50 -2.71
N PHE A 171 12.00 -5.94 -3.90
CA PHE A 171 11.01 -5.69 -4.94
C PHE A 171 10.93 -6.80 -5.99
N SER A 172 11.70 -7.88 -5.88
CA SER A 172 11.66 -9.02 -6.81
C SER A 172 10.29 -9.72 -6.88
N PRO A 173 9.46 -9.75 -5.82
CA PRO A 173 8.12 -10.33 -5.91
C PRO A 173 7.11 -9.47 -6.68
N LEU A 174 7.44 -8.21 -7.00
CA LEU A 174 6.52 -7.28 -7.64
C LEU A 174 6.61 -7.35 -9.17
N THR A 175 5.46 -7.23 -9.85
CA THR A 175 5.42 -6.99 -11.30
C THR A 175 5.90 -5.58 -11.65
N GLU A 176 6.15 -5.31 -12.93
CA GLU A 176 6.55 -3.96 -13.38
C GLU A 176 5.43 -2.93 -13.17
N GLU A 177 4.17 -3.33 -13.32
CA GLU A 177 3.00 -2.48 -13.04
C GLU A 177 2.90 -2.15 -11.54
N GLU A 178 3.14 -3.12 -10.67
CA GLU A 178 3.15 -2.94 -9.22
C GLU A 178 4.30 -2.03 -8.78
N LYS A 179 5.50 -2.20 -9.35
CA LYS A 179 6.65 -1.32 -9.11
C LYS A 179 6.36 0.12 -9.52
N SER A 180 5.78 0.32 -10.70
CA SER A 180 5.39 1.64 -11.20
C SER A 180 4.34 2.31 -10.31
N SER A 181 3.34 1.54 -9.87
CA SER A 181 2.30 2.02 -8.93
C SER A 181 2.89 2.40 -7.57
N LEU A 182 3.78 1.56 -7.03
CA LEU A 182 4.48 1.83 -5.77
C LEU A 182 5.34 3.10 -5.88
N GLU A 183 6.10 3.25 -6.97
CA GLU A 183 6.90 4.45 -7.23
C GLU A 183 6.02 5.71 -7.26
N HIS A 184 4.87 5.66 -7.94
CA HIS A 184 3.94 6.78 -8.01
C HIS A 184 3.40 7.18 -6.63
N ILE A 185 2.98 6.20 -5.81
CA ILE A 185 2.47 6.44 -4.45
C ILE A 185 3.57 7.04 -3.57
N LEU A 186 4.78 6.47 -3.60
CA LEU A 186 5.91 6.99 -2.82
C LEU A 186 6.26 8.43 -3.21
N LYS A 187 6.27 8.75 -4.51
CA LYS A 187 6.46 10.13 -4.99
C LYS A 187 5.39 11.09 -4.48
N LYS A 188 4.14 10.63 -4.31
CA LYS A 188 3.05 11.43 -3.74
C LYS A 188 3.26 11.72 -2.26
N ILE A 189 3.81 10.76 -1.49
CA ILE A 189 4.10 10.89 -0.05
C ILE A 189 5.34 11.76 0.20
N LEU A 190 6.35 11.69 -0.68
CA LEU A 190 7.62 12.40 -0.53
C LEU A 190 7.62 13.83 -1.08
N ARG A 191 6.49 14.30 -1.63
CA ARG A 191 6.28 15.68 -2.07
C ARG A 191 5.95 16.58 -0.88
#